data_AF-U3U7R6-F1
#
_entry.id   AF-U3U7R6-F1
#
_cell.length_a   1.000
_cell.length_b   1.000
_cell.length_c   1.000
_cell.angle_alpha   90.00
_cell.angle_beta   90.00
_cell.angle_gamma   90.00
#
_symmetry.space_group_name_H-M   'P 1'
#
loop_
_entity.id
_entity.type
_entity.pdbx_description
1 polymer ?
#
loop_
_entity_poly.entity_id
_entity_poly.type
_entity_poly.pdbx_seq_one_letter_code
_entity_poly.pdbx_strand_id
1 'polypeptide(L)'
;MEITKKFILDGLARFDLSNLPGRPFDNAFELLAAPPARKRLIMLGFNGSAVDAHISNANSIIKDYEEPDVSNVEKGTQGSWGITHLARRLQQIPASLGYNWQDVVYTNALMMWSENAESLKQEAIKHHQTMEGLIKNSMSFFEEVTLPLCIRN
;
A
#
# COMPACT_ATOMS: atom_id res chain seq x y z
N MET A 1 1.92 -0.77 -17.53
CA MET A 1 0.91 -0.85 -16.46
C MET A 1 0.44 -2.29 -16.22
N GLU A 2 -0.03 -3.03 -17.24
CA GLU A 2 -0.49 -4.43 -17.07
C GLU A 2 0.58 -5.35 -16.47
N ILE A 3 1.83 -5.24 -16.92
CA ILE A 3 2.96 -6.02 -16.37
C ILE A 3 3.16 -5.72 -14.87
N THR A 4 3.09 -4.44 -14.49
CA THR A 4 3.17 -4.00 -13.08
C THR A 4 2.04 -4.59 -12.25
N LYS A 5 0.80 -4.56 -12.76
CA LYS A 5 -0.37 -5.15 -12.09
C LYS A 5 -0.14 -6.63 -11.85
N LYS A 6 0.22 -7.36 -12.91
CA LYS A 6 0.47 -8.81 -12.83
C LYS A 6 1.59 -9.11 -11.82
N PHE A 7 2.69 -8.38 -11.88
CA PHE A 7 3.82 -8.55 -10.97
C PHE A 7 3.41 -8.40 -9.49
N ILE A 8 2.63 -7.35 -9.17
CA ILE A 8 2.13 -7.12 -7.82
C ILE A 8 1.17 -8.25 -7.38
N LEU A 9 0.22 -8.64 -8.23
CA LEU A 9 -0.75 -9.69 -7.91
C LEU A 9 -0.09 -11.06 -7.72
N ASP A 10 0.89 -11.40 -8.57
CA ASP A 10 1.67 -12.63 -8.43
C ASP A 10 2.46 -12.63 -7.11
N GLY A 11 2.98 -11.47 -6.70
CA GLY A 11 3.66 -11.29 -5.43
C GLY A 11 2.74 -11.46 -4.22
N LEU A 12 1.56 -10.82 -4.23
CA LEU A 12 0.54 -11.01 -3.19
C LEU A 12 0.13 -12.48 -3.06
N ALA A 13 -0.06 -13.18 -4.18
CA ALA A 13 -0.43 -14.58 -4.19
C ALA A 13 0.69 -15.47 -3.65
N ARG A 14 1.94 -15.20 -4.03
CA ARG A 14 3.13 -15.94 -3.57
C ARG A 14 3.29 -15.93 -2.06
N PHE A 15 2.92 -14.82 -1.41
CA PHE A 15 3.08 -14.63 0.02
C PHE A 15 1.77 -14.78 0.81
N ASP A 16 0.72 -15.34 0.21
CA ASP A 16 -0.59 -15.55 0.87
C ASP A 16 -1.21 -14.25 1.44
N LEU A 17 -1.02 -13.13 0.73
CA LEU A 17 -1.51 -11.81 1.14
C LEU A 17 -2.73 -11.34 0.32
N SER A 18 -3.04 -12.01 -0.80
CA SER A 18 -4.06 -11.56 -1.76
C SER A 18 -5.44 -11.33 -1.16
N ASN A 19 -5.87 -12.23 -0.28
CA ASN A 19 -7.23 -12.26 0.26
C ASN A 19 -7.37 -11.56 1.60
N LEU A 20 -6.27 -11.08 2.19
CA LEU A 20 -6.33 -10.32 3.43
C LEU A 20 -6.97 -8.95 3.17
N PRO A 21 -7.81 -8.45 4.10
CA PRO A 21 -8.38 -7.13 3.98
C PRO A 21 -7.24 -6.11 4.00
N GLY A 22 -7.25 -5.14 3.10
CA GLY A 22 -6.18 -4.15 3.03
C GLY A 22 -5.99 -3.54 1.64
N ARG A 23 -5.06 -2.60 1.62
CA ARG A 23 -4.62 -1.88 0.44
C ARG A 23 -3.10 -1.76 0.48
N PRO A 24 -2.35 -2.38 -0.45
CA PRO A 24 -0.89 -2.34 -0.40
C PRO A 24 -0.28 -0.97 -0.66
N PHE A 25 -0.95 -0.12 -1.46
CA PHE A 25 -0.43 1.18 -1.89
C PHE A 25 -1.49 2.28 -1.86
N ASP A 26 -1.09 3.48 -1.42
CA ASP A 26 -1.96 4.68 -1.40
C ASP A 26 -1.58 5.75 -2.44
N ASN A 27 -0.48 5.56 -3.16
CA ASN A 27 -0.13 6.38 -4.32
C ASN A 27 -0.98 6.02 -5.56
N ALA A 28 -0.92 6.86 -6.59
CA ALA A 28 -1.52 6.54 -7.89
C ALA A 28 -0.88 5.29 -8.51
N PHE A 29 -1.67 4.44 -9.17
CA PHE A 29 -1.15 3.22 -9.78
C PHE A 29 -0.20 3.54 -10.95
N GLU A 30 -0.42 4.65 -11.65
CA GLU A 30 0.50 5.12 -12.69
C GLU A 30 1.92 5.39 -12.17
N LEU A 31 2.08 5.80 -10.91
CA LEU A 31 3.40 5.91 -10.27
C LEU A 31 4.08 4.54 -10.15
N LEU A 32 3.34 3.49 -9.75
CA LEU A 32 3.88 2.13 -9.63
C LEU A 32 4.40 1.64 -10.98
N ALA A 33 3.66 1.94 -12.06
CA ALA A 33 4.03 1.56 -13.41
C ALA A 33 5.09 2.47 -14.08
N ALA A 34 5.38 3.64 -13.50
CA ALA A 34 6.39 4.55 -14.01
C ALA A 34 7.82 3.99 -13.88
N PRO A 35 8.81 4.54 -14.60
CA PRO A 35 10.20 4.16 -14.41
C PRO A 35 10.67 4.36 -12.97
N PRO A 36 11.60 3.52 -12.45
CA PRO A 36 12.17 3.66 -11.09
C PRO A 36 12.66 5.08 -10.77
N ALA A 37 13.20 5.79 -11.76
CA ALA A 37 13.70 7.16 -11.60
C ALA A 37 12.63 8.20 -11.17
N ARG A 38 11.33 7.90 -11.34
CA ARG A 38 10.23 8.74 -10.85
C ARG A 38 9.95 8.52 -9.36
N LYS A 39 10.26 7.34 -8.82
CA LYS A 39 9.96 6.99 -7.42
C LYS A 39 11.10 7.46 -6.53
N ARG A 40 10.87 8.54 -5.78
CA ARG A 40 11.92 9.23 -5.00
C ARG A 40 11.99 8.79 -3.55
N LEU A 41 10.85 8.36 -3.01
CA LEU A 41 10.72 7.99 -1.61
C LEU A 41 9.72 6.85 -1.48
N ILE A 42 9.98 5.95 -0.53
CA ILE A 42 9.00 4.99 -0.04
C ILE A 42 8.64 5.42 1.38
N MET A 43 7.36 5.67 1.63
CA MET A 43 6.83 5.95 2.96
C MET A 43 6.06 4.74 3.46
N LEU A 44 6.56 4.18 4.57
CA LEU A 44 5.99 2.99 5.20
C LEU A 44 5.10 3.41 6.38
N GLY A 45 3.83 3.03 6.35
CA GLY A 45 2.86 3.24 7.41
C GLY A 45 2.44 1.96 8.12
N PHE A 46 1.70 2.10 9.20
CA PHE A 46 0.97 1.01 9.86
C PHE A 46 -0.53 1.30 9.77
N ASN A 47 -1.30 0.29 9.35
CA ASN A 47 -2.75 0.27 9.19
C ASN A 47 -3.35 1.14 8.08
N GLY A 48 -4.26 0.51 7.33
CA GLY A 48 -5.11 1.15 6.33
C GLY A 48 -6.31 1.86 6.94
N SER A 49 -7.02 2.61 6.11
CA SER A 49 -8.26 3.28 6.47
C SER A 49 -9.37 2.25 6.77
N ALA A 50 -10.40 2.62 7.54
CA ALA A 50 -11.55 1.74 7.80
C ALA A 50 -12.24 1.24 6.52
N VAL A 51 -12.10 1.98 5.40
CA VAL A 51 -12.60 1.55 4.09
C VAL A 51 -11.87 0.31 3.55
N ASP A 52 -10.63 0.08 3.99
CA ASP A 52 -9.81 -1.04 3.54
C ASP A 52 -10.16 -2.35 4.25
N ALA A 53 -11.00 -2.31 5.31
CA ALA A 53 -11.53 -3.50 5.97
C ALA A 53 -12.42 -4.36 5.04
N HIS A 54 -12.97 -3.75 3.99
CA HIS A 54 -13.97 -4.37 3.11
C HIS A 54 -13.45 -4.71 1.71
N ILE A 55 -12.15 -4.52 1.46
CA ILE A 55 -11.51 -4.85 0.19
C ILE A 55 -10.28 -5.68 0.47
N SER A 56 -10.02 -6.69 -0.37
CA SER A 56 -8.77 -7.45 -0.27
C SER A 56 -7.62 -6.71 -0.95
N ASN A 57 -6.39 -7.01 -0.54
CA ASN A 57 -5.20 -6.45 -1.17
C ASN A 57 -5.20 -6.65 -2.69
N ALA A 58 -5.59 -7.84 -3.19
CA ALA A 58 -5.64 -8.10 -4.62
C ALA A 58 -6.71 -7.25 -5.33
N ASN A 59 -7.90 -7.12 -4.74
CA ASN A 59 -8.99 -6.33 -5.32
C ASN A 59 -8.68 -4.83 -5.30
N SER A 60 -7.94 -4.34 -4.29
CA SER A 60 -7.52 -2.94 -4.26
C SER A 60 -6.58 -2.64 -5.43
N ILE A 61 -5.65 -3.55 -5.76
CA ILE A 61 -4.74 -3.41 -6.89
C ILE A 61 -5.49 -3.44 -8.23
N ILE A 62 -6.48 -4.32 -8.38
CA ILE A 62 -7.32 -4.37 -9.59
C ILE A 62 -8.07 -3.05 -9.77
N LYS A 63 -8.68 -2.54 -8.70
CA LYS A 63 -9.41 -1.27 -8.73
C LYS A 63 -8.50 -0.08 -9.04
N ASP A 64 -7.34 0.01 -8.39
CA ASP A 64 -6.41 1.12 -8.59
C ASP A 64 -5.79 1.09 -10.00
N TYR A 65 -5.69 -0.09 -10.61
CA TYR A 65 -5.32 -0.22 -12.02
C TYR A 65 -6.39 0.35 -12.97
N GLU A 66 -7.68 0.22 -12.64
CA GLU A 66 -8.80 0.78 -13.42
C GLU A 66 -8.91 2.31 -13.26
N GLU A 67 -8.44 2.85 -12.13
CA GLU A 67 -8.36 4.29 -11.81
C GLU A 67 -6.88 4.75 -11.69
N PRO A 68 -6.06 4.69 -12.76
CA PRO A 68 -4.62 4.74 -12.63
C PRO A 68 -4.04 6.06 -12.10
N ASP A 69 -4.74 7.16 -12.34
CA ASP A 69 -4.31 8.52 -11.96
C ASP A 69 -4.72 8.90 -10.54
N VAL A 70 -5.48 8.03 -9.87
CA VAL A 70 -6.05 8.32 -8.55
C VAL A 70 -5.10 7.93 -7.44
N SER A 71 -4.72 8.90 -6.60
CA SER A 71 -4.03 8.63 -5.33
C SER A 71 -5.02 8.58 -4.16
N ASN A 72 -4.92 7.54 -3.33
CA ASN A 72 -5.68 7.43 -2.09
C ASN A 72 -5.23 8.45 -1.03
N VAL A 73 -3.95 8.86 -1.03
CA VAL A 73 -3.49 10.01 -0.22
C VAL A 73 -4.25 11.28 -0.62
N GLU A 74 -4.41 11.55 -1.92
CA GLU A 74 -5.18 12.69 -2.39
C GLU A 74 -6.67 12.58 -1.98
N LYS A 75 -7.31 11.44 -2.23
CA LYS A 75 -8.68 11.15 -1.75
C LYS A 75 -8.81 11.35 -0.24
N GLY A 76 -7.79 11.00 0.52
CA GLY A 76 -7.69 11.22 1.97
C GLY A 76 -7.72 12.70 2.34
N THR A 77 -7.05 13.58 1.57
CA THR A 77 -7.11 15.04 1.80
C THR A 77 -8.49 15.64 1.53
N GLN A 78 -9.29 14.97 0.71
CA GLN A 78 -10.67 15.32 0.36
C GLN A 78 -11.70 14.69 1.31
N GLY A 79 -11.26 13.93 2.32
CA GLY A 79 -12.12 13.37 3.38
C GLY A 79 -12.46 11.89 3.24
N SER A 80 -11.95 11.18 2.23
CA SER A 80 -12.26 9.75 2.00
C SER A 80 -11.77 8.83 3.12
N TRP A 81 -10.87 9.29 3.98
CA TRP A 81 -10.38 8.56 5.16
C TRP A 81 -11.06 9.01 6.47
N GLY A 82 -12.09 9.86 6.40
CA GLY A 82 -12.74 10.47 7.56
C GLY A 82 -11.93 11.62 8.18
N ILE A 83 -10.64 11.40 8.46
CA ILE A 83 -9.72 12.42 9.00
C ILE A 83 -8.73 12.87 7.92
N THR A 84 -8.70 14.17 7.62
CA THR A 84 -7.83 14.72 6.55
C THR A 84 -6.40 15.02 7.00
N HIS A 85 -6.15 15.10 8.31
CA HIS A 85 -4.86 15.58 8.84
C HIS A 85 -3.69 14.66 8.50
N LEU A 86 -3.88 13.34 8.56
CA LEU A 86 -2.84 12.38 8.18
C LEU A 86 -2.48 12.51 6.69
N ALA A 87 -3.47 12.49 5.81
CA ALA A 87 -3.26 12.62 4.37
C ALA A 87 -2.54 13.93 4.00
N ARG A 88 -2.91 15.06 4.63
CA ARG A 88 -2.20 16.33 4.44
C ARG A 88 -0.74 16.26 4.89
N ARG A 89 -0.46 15.61 6.03
CA ARG A 89 0.92 15.41 6.49
C ARG A 89 1.72 14.51 5.54
N LEU A 90 1.10 13.46 5.02
CA LEU A 90 1.73 12.58 4.03
C LEU A 90 2.13 13.33 2.75
N GLN A 91 1.40 14.37 2.34
CA GLN A 91 1.80 15.24 1.24
C GLN A 91 2.90 16.26 1.62
N GLN A 92 2.93 16.72 2.88
CA GLN A 92 3.87 17.74 3.35
C GLN A 92 5.27 17.18 3.64
N ILE A 93 5.38 15.96 4.17
CA ILE A 93 6.68 15.37 4.55
C ILE A 93 7.62 15.26 3.33
N PRO A 94 7.22 14.74 2.16
CA PRO A 94 8.07 14.70 0.98
C PRO A 94 8.55 16.09 0.54
N ALA A 95 7.66 17.08 0.60
CA ALA A 95 7.98 18.46 0.24
C ALA A 95 9.07 19.04 1.16
N SER A 96 9.04 18.73 2.46
CA SER A 96 10.09 19.14 3.41
C SER A 96 11.45 18.51 3.11
N LEU A 97 11.49 17.41 2.35
CA LEU A 97 12.70 16.73 1.88
C LEU A 97 13.09 17.11 0.44
N GLY A 98 12.34 18.03 -0.20
CA GLY A 98 12.58 18.47 -1.58
C GLY A 98 12.00 17.57 -2.66
N TYR A 99 11.04 16.70 -2.32
CA TYR A 99 10.36 15.79 -3.27
C TYR A 99 8.90 16.17 -3.49
N ASN A 100 8.38 15.90 -4.69
CA ASN A 100 6.93 15.93 -4.94
C ASN A 100 6.28 14.73 -4.25
N TRP A 101 5.14 14.94 -3.61
CA TRP A 101 4.42 13.84 -2.94
C TRP A 101 3.85 12.83 -3.95
N GLN A 102 3.56 13.25 -5.18
CA GLN A 102 3.14 12.38 -6.28
C GLN A 102 4.24 11.41 -6.76
N ASP A 103 5.49 11.66 -6.37
CA ASP A 103 6.65 10.82 -6.70
C ASP A 103 7.01 9.87 -5.53
N VAL A 104 6.12 9.72 -4.55
CA VAL A 104 6.29 8.90 -3.36
C VAL A 104 5.41 7.66 -3.40
N VAL A 105 6.01 6.50 -3.12
CA VAL A 105 5.29 5.24 -2.93
C VAL A 105 4.86 5.17 -1.47
N TYR A 106 3.56 5.18 -1.21
CA TYR A 106 3.00 5.02 0.14
C TYR A 106 2.53 3.58 0.29
N THR A 107 3.05 2.86 1.29
CA THR A 107 2.76 1.43 1.48
C THR A 107 2.65 1.05 2.95
N ASN A 108 2.07 -0.11 3.23
CA ASN A 108 1.84 -0.61 4.58
C ASN A 108 2.95 -1.58 5.02
N ALA A 109 3.39 -1.50 6.28
CA ALA A 109 4.35 -2.44 6.86
C ALA A 109 3.78 -3.85 6.97
N LEU A 110 2.48 -3.96 7.23
CA LEU A 110 1.77 -5.22 7.29
C LEU A 110 0.65 -5.15 6.25
N MET A 111 0.61 -6.15 5.38
CA MET A 111 -0.34 -6.22 4.26
C MET A 111 -1.70 -6.73 4.74
N MET A 112 -2.21 -6.10 5.80
CA MET A 112 -3.46 -6.43 6.45
C MET A 112 -4.01 -5.20 7.16
N TRP A 113 -5.30 -4.94 6.99
CA TRP A 113 -6.03 -3.94 7.74
C TRP A 113 -6.22 -4.38 9.19
N SER A 114 -6.12 -3.42 10.10
CA SER A 114 -6.63 -3.57 11.46
C SER A 114 -7.13 -2.23 11.97
N GLU A 115 -8.12 -2.26 12.87
CA GLU A 115 -8.71 -1.04 13.45
C GLU A 115 -7.65 -0.18 14.16
N ASN A 116 -6.74 -0.82 14.88
CA ASN A 116 -5.62 -0.19 15.56
C ASN A 116 -4.49 -1.21 15.78
N ALA A 117 -3.35 -0.75 16.27
CA ALA A 117 -2.19 -1.62 16.50
C ALA A 117 -2.47 -2.76 17.51
N GLU A 118 -3.40 -2.55 18.44
CA GLU A 118 -3.77 -3.55 19.45
C GLU A 118 -4.67 -4.65 18.88
N SER A 119 -5.57 -4.31 17.95
CA SER A 119 -6.51 -5.26 17.33
C SER A 119 -5.85 -6.18 16.30
N LEU A 120 -4.68 -5.80 15.76
CA LEU A 120 -3.97 -6.50 14.69
C LEU A 120 -3.82 -8.01 14.93
N LYS A 121 -3.46 -8.41 16.15
CA LYS A 121 -3.31 -9.83 16.49
C LYS A 121 -4.64 -10.58 16.39
N GLN A 122 -5.74 -9.97 16.80
CA GLN A 122 -7.07 -10.57 16.73
C GLN A 122 -7.55 -10.64 15.27
N GLU A 123 -7.31 -9.60 14.48
CA GLU A 123 -7.63 -9.61 13.06
C GLU A 123 -6.85 -10.71 12.33
N ALA A 124 -5.54 -10.83 12.56
CA ALA A 124 -4.72 -11.91 11.97
C ALA A 124 -5.31 -13.30 12.26
N ILE A 125 -5.73 -13.56 13.51
CA ILE A 125 -6.35 -14.84 13.90
C ILE A 125 -7.67 -15.07 13.15
N LYS A 126 -8.52 -14.06 13.01
CA LYS A 126 -9.79 -14.16 12.26
C LYS A 126 -9.58 -14.57 10.81
N HIS A 127 -8.44 -14.17 10.23
CA HIS A 127 -8.04 -14.50 8.86
C HIS A 127 -7.11 -15.71 8.76
N HIS A 128 -7.03 -16.54 9.80
CA HIS A 128 -6.20 -17.75 9.85
C HIS A 128 -4.69 -17.49 9.65
N GLN A 129 -4.23 -16.30 10.00
CA GLN A 129 -2.82 -15.91 9.97
C GLN A 129 -2.20 -15.97 11.37
N THR A 130 -0.90 -16.20 11.41
CA THR A 130 -0.10 -15.95 12.62
C THR A 130 0.59 -14.60 12.49
N MET A 131 0.88 -13.93 13.61
CA MET A 131 1.63 -12.67 13.57
C MET A 131 3.01 -12.83 12.93
N GLU A 132 3.71 -13.91 13.23
CA GLU A 132 5.02 -14.21 12.63
C GLU A 132 4.91 -14.43 11.13
N GLY A 133 3.90 -15.21 10.68
CA GLY A 133 3.61 -15.43 9.26
C GLY A 133 3.28 -14.13 8.54
N LEU A 134 2.39 -13.31 9.11
CA LEU A 134 1.99 -12.03 8.53
C LEU A 134 3.19 -11.07 8.39
N ILE A 135 4.03 -10.97 9.42
CA ILE A 135 5.25 -10.15 9.39
C ILE A 135 6.18 -10.67 8.30
N LYS A 136 6.51 -11.96 8.32
CA LYS A 136 7.41 -12.58 7.35
C LYS A 136 6.92 -12.32 5.91
N ASN A 137 5.66 -12.63 5.64
CA ASN A 137 5.09 -12.51 4.31
C ASN A 137 5.01 -11.05 3.84
N SER A 138 4.65 -10.12 4.73
CA SER A 138 4.61 -8.68 4.41
C SER A 138 6.01 -8.13 4.12
N MET A 139 7.02 -8.54 4.88
CA MET A 139 8.41 -8.14 4.64
C MET A 139 8.95 -8.76 3.35
N SER A 140 8.66 -10.03 3.06
CA SER A 140 9.03 -10.65 1.78
C SER A 140 8.34 -9.98 0.60
N PHE A 141 7.07 -9.57 0.73
CA PHE A 141 6.42 -8.77 -0.30
C PHE A 141 7.09 -7.39 -0.49
N PHE A 142 7.47 -6.73 0.61
CA PHE A 142 8.20 -5.48 0.51
C PHE A 142 9.52 -5.64 -0.25
N GLU A 143 10.30 -6.67 0.09
CA GLU A 143 11.61 -6.95 -0.49
C GLU A 143 11.53 -7.44 -1.95
N GLU A 144 10.62 -8.37 -2.26
CA GLU A 144 10.56 -9.02 -3.58
C GLU A 144 9.60 -8.34 -4.56
N VAL A 145 8.78 -7.39 -4.10
CA VAL A 145 7.80 -6.68 -4.96
C VAL A 145 7.97 -5.18 -4.86
N THR A 146 7.83 -4.61 -3.66
CA THR A 146 7.79 -3.14 -3.50
C THR A 146 9.12 -2.49 -3.86
N LEU A 147 10.24 -3.02 -3.35
CA LEU A 147 11.57 -2.53 -3.66
C LEU A 147 11.90 -2.67 -5.16
N PRO A 148 11.70 -3.82 -5.83
CA PRO A 148 11.94 -3.96 -7.27
C PRO A 148 11.16 -2.98 -8.16
N LEU A 149 9.98 -2.51 -7.74
CA LEU A 149 9.27 -1.45 -8.46
C LEU A 149 10.00 -0.10 -8.43
N CYS A 150 10.88 0.10 -7.44
CA CYS A 150 11.56 1.36 -7.13
C CYS A 150 13.04 1.38 -7.51
N ILE A 151 13.67 0.23 -7.75
CA ILE A 151 15.10 0.14 -8.06
C ILE A 151 15.29 0.00 -9.58
N ARG A 152 16.37 0.57 -10.13
CA ARG A 152 16.79 0.28 -11.51
C ARG A 152 17.36 -1.13 -11.55
N ASN A 153 16.80 -1.99 -12.41
CA ASN A 153 17.50 -3.19 -12.89
C ASN A 153 18.64 -2.78 -13.82
#